data_AF-A0A2Z5ZAD0-F1
#
_entry.id   AF-A0A2Z5ZAD0-F1
#
_cell.length_a   1.000
_cell.length_b   1.000
_cell.length_c   1.000
_cell.angle_alpha   90.00
_cell.angle_beta   90.00
_cell.angle_gamma   90.00
#
_symmetry.space_group_name_H-M   'P 1'
#
loop_
_entity.id
_entity.type
_entity.pdbx_description
1 polymer ?
#
loop_
_entity_poly.entity_id
_entity_poly.type
_entity_poly.pdbx_seq_one_letter_code
_entity_poly.pdbx_strand_id
1 'polypeptide(L)'
;MTTIGDFILLKLIWIIHKIFRIFSYFLGHPFNKGIKITHTFSDFSKPEHITLWPGIQPALKWTEIFFTPVPKMNLIKKYNQKKFYTSFFTFDYSNINFLPNLISKTFYTHFKIYNEIDSLRKLRKNLFLWPMTYAHMLDIRATSSWFARFNPFDFPWNYFCILIDPFENYITRFLPVELFQVSIEMPFLLLVFGFLADQANHLVYTLPYISSEIKPSGIFIRRKLKKVLMFSTIPILWCKFRIPNDIREFWYSKHFNIIQFLILIKKDLNIDILPDRLI
;
A
#
# COMPACT_ATOMS: atom_id res chain seq x y z
N MET A 1 35.44 -4.29 28.72
CA MET A 1 35.30 -2.88 28.30
C MET A 1 34.27 -2.84 27.19
N THR A 2 32.99 -2.66 27.52
CA THR A 2 31.95 -2.33 26.54
C THR A 2 32.25 -0.93 26.04
N THR A 3 32.42 -0.79 24.73
CA THR A 3 32.89 0.46 24.15
C THR A 3 31.78 1.51 24.28
N ILE A 4 32.15 2.78 24.47
CA ILE A 4 31.20 3.91 24.53
C ILE A 4 30.25 3.91 23.32
N GLY A 5 30.69 3.36 22.18
CA GLY A 5 29.87 3.12 20.99
C GLY A 5 28.68 2.17 21.20
N ASP A 6 28.86 1.07 21.95
CA ASP A 6 27.79 0.09 22.23
C ASP A 6 26.67 0.71 23.06
N PHE A 7 27.02 1.60 24.00
CA PHE A 7 26.04 2.31 24.83
C PHE A 7 25.22 3.31 24.02
N ILE A 8 25.86 4.04 23.08
CA ILE A 8 25.18 4.96 22.17
C ILE A 8 24.25 4.20 21.22
N LEU A 9 24.71 3.07 20.66
CA LEU A 9 23.92 2.21 19.80
C LEU A 9 22.67 1.68 20.51
N LEU A 10 22.82 1.17 21.74
CA LEU A 10 21.69 0.70 22.56
C LEU A 10 20.69 1.82 22.86
N LYS A 11 21.18 3.02 23.16
CA LYS A 11 20.32 4.19 23.42
C LYS A 11 19.57 4.62 22.16
N LEU A 12 20.21 4.59 21.00
CA LEU A 12 19.59 4.85 19.69
C LEU A 12 18.51 3.81 19.37
N ILE A 13 18.82 2.53 19.53
CA ILE A 13 17.86 1.42 19.33
C ILE A 13 16.65 1.59 20.25
N TRP A 14 16.86 1.99 21.50
CA TRP A 14 15.77 2.22 22.46
C TRP A 14 14.90 3.42 22.06
N ILE A 15 15.50 4.52 21.61
CA ILE A 15 14.76 5.70 21.10
C ILE A 15 13.95 5.32 19.86
N ILE A 16 14.56 4.63 18.89
CA ILE A 16 13.89 4.14 17.68
C ILE A 16 12.73 3.23 18.07
N HIS A 17 12.94 2.28 18.98
CA HIS A 17 11.88 1.41 19.48
C HIS A 17 10.73 2.22 20.12
N LYS A 18 11.02 3.25 20.91
CA LYS A 18 10.01 4.11 21.53
C LYS A 18 9.20 4.88 20.48
N ILE A 19 9.86 5.43 19.46
CA ILE A 19 9.21 6.12 18.34
C ILE A 19 8.32 5.14 17.58
N PHE A 20 8.83 3.97 17.18
CA PHE A 20 8.05 2.94 16.51
C PHE A 20 6.85 2.49 17.34
N ARG A 21 7.01 2.35 18.66
CA ARG A 21 5.91 1.99 19.55
C ARG A 21 4.82 3.07 19.53
N ILE A 22 5.19 4.35 19.63
CA ILE A 22 4.25 5.48 19.55
C ILE A 22 3.54 5.50 18.20
N PHE A 23 4.27 5.36 17.10
CA PHE A 23 3.68 5.30 15.75
C PHE A 23 2.77 4.09 15.58
N SER A 24 3.13 2.92 16.11
CA SER A 24 2.31 1.70 16.07
C SER A 24 1.00 1.89 16.84
N TYR A 25 1.04 2.51 18.03
CA TYR A 25 -0.17 2.88 18.77
C TYR A 25 -1.03 3.87 17.99
N PHE A 26 -0.42 4.91 17.42
CA PHE A 26 -1.12 5.92 16.62
C PHE A 26 -1.80 5.31 15.39
N LEU A 27 -1.12 4.41 14.67
CA LEU A 27 -1.66 3.72 13.49
C LEU A 27 -2.69 2.64 13.83
N GLY A 28 -2.89 2.32 15.11
CA GLY A 28 -3.89 1.37 15.59
C GLY A 28 -3.44 -0.09 15.59
N HIS A 29 -2.14 -0.34 15.74
CA HIS A 29 -1.53 -1.65 15.97
C HIS A 29 -1.02 -1.78 17.43
N PRO A 30 -1.91 -1.87 18.44
CA PRO A 30 -1.49 -1.89 19.85
C PRO A 30 -0.76 -3.19 20.25
N PHE A 31 -0.97 -4.28 19.51
CA PHE A 31 -0.37 -5.60 19.77
C PHE A 31 0.69 -5.99 18.74
N ASN A 32 1.33 -5.04 18.07
CA ASN A 32 2.50 -5.37 17.26
C ASN A 32 3.63 -5.77 18.22
N LYS A 33 3.85 -7.07 18.42
CA LYS A 33 4.83 -7.65 19.37
C LYS A 33 6.30 -7.35 19.01
N GLY A 34 6.55 -6.39 18.12
CA GLY A 34 7.83 -6.25 17.43
C GLY A 34 8.14 -7.50 16.60
N ILE A 35 9.37 -7.56 16.09
CA ILE A 35 9.93 -8.79 15.53
C ILE A 35 9.98 -9.83 16.67
N LYS A 36 9.15 -10.87 16.61
CA LYS A 36 9.36 -12.05 17.44
C LYS A 36 10.63 -12.74 16.98
N ILE A 37 11.67 -12.72 17.81
CA ILE A 37 12.94 -13.42 17.59
C ILE A 37 12.78 -14.96 17.64
N THR A 38 11.60 -15.46 17.98
CA THR A 38 11.31 -16.90 17.92
C THR A 38 11.04 -17.31 16.47
N HIS A 39 12.08 -17.84 15.81
CA HIS A 39 11.95 -18.67 14.61
C HIS A 39 11.12 -19.91 14.96
N THR A 40 9.80 -19.82 14.86
CA THR A 40 8.96 -21.02 14.80
C THR A 40 9.01 -21.55 13.38
N PHE A 41 9.81 -22.61 13.19
CA PHE A 41 9.89 -23.43 11.99
C PHE A 41 8.50 -23.84 11.51
N SER A 42 7.99 -23.11 10.52
CA SER A 42 7.07 -23.65 9.53
C SER A 42 7.53 -23.12 8.18
N ASP A 43 8.69 -23.63 7.76
CA ASP A 43 9.43 -23.27 6.56
C ASP A 43 8.70 -23.70 5.28
N PHE A 44 7.55 -23.08 5.06
CA PHE A 44 7.22 -22.65 3.72
C PHE A 44 7.69 -21.21 3.65
N SER A 45 8.83 -20.96 3.00
CA SER A 45 9.23 -19.61 2.63
C SER A 45 8.01 -18.95 1.98
N LYS A 46 7.56 -17.84 2.57
CA LYS A 46 6.43 -17.11 2.01
C LYS A 46 6.82 -16.70 0.59
N PRO A 47 5.98 -16.99 -0.42
CA PRO A 47 6.30 -16.56 -1.76
C PRO A 47 6.37 -15.03 -1.79
N GLU A 48 7.33 -14.49 -2.51
CA GLU A 48 7.36 -13.07 -2.86
C GLU A 48 6.44 -12.82 -4.05
N HIS A 49 5.75 -11.68 -4.03
CA HIS A 49 4.95 -11.26 -5.16
C HIS A 49 5.87 -10.56 -6.17
N ILE A 50 6.14 -11.22 -7.29
CA ILE A 50 7.04 -10.68 -8.31
C ILE A 50 6.29 -9.62 -9.14
N THR A 51 6.73 -8.38 -9.04
CA THR A 51 6.25 -7.24 -9.82
C THR A 51 7.02 -7.10 -11.13
N LEU A 52 6.40 -6.49 -12.14
CA LEU A 52 7.09 -6.09 -13.38
C LEU A 52 8.10 -4.96 -13.15
N TRP A 53 8.00 -4.25 -12.03
CA TRP A 53 8.92 -3.19 -11.60
C TRP A 53 9.82 -3.73 -10.47
N PRO A 54 11.12 -3.42 -10.40
CA PRO A 54 11.94 -2.61 -11.32
C PRO A 54 12.36 -3.32 -12.62
N GLY A 55 11.78 -4.48 -12.92
CA GLY A 55 12.09 -5.24 -14.13
C GLY A 55 11.73 -4.56 -15.45
N ILE A 56 12.18 -5.17 -16.54
CA ILE A 56 11.92 -4.71 -17.91
C ILE A 56 10.45 -4.95 -18.25
N GLN A 57 9.74 -3.90 -18.65
CA GLN A 57 8.34 -4.00 -19.06
C GLN A 57 8.23 -4.13 -20.58
N PRO A 58 7.41 -5.07 -21.10
CA PRO A 58 7.22 -5.17 -22.54
C PRO A 58 6.38 -3.99 -23.05
N ALA A 59 6.87 -3.37 -24.12
CA ALA A 59 6.11 -2.39 -24.91
C ALA A 59 4.96 -3.10 -25.65
N LEU A 60 3.75 -2.56 -25.54
CA LEU A 60 2.56 -3.08 -26.23
C LEU A 60 2.20 -2.26 -27.47
N LYS A 61 2.65 -1.00 -27.53
CA LYS A 61 2.33 -0.05 -28.60
C LYS A 61 3.59 0.44 -29.28
N TRP A 62 3.51 0.78 -30.56
CA TRP A 62 4.62 1.41 -31.30
C TRP A 62 5.14 2.69 -30.62
N THR A 63 4.25 3.50 -30.05
CA THR A 63 4.66 4.71 -29.30
C THR A 63 5.51 4.38 -28.06
N GLU A 64 5.22 3.27 -27.39
CA GLU A 64 5.99 2.80 -26.22
C GLU A 64 7.39 2.32 -26.61
N ILE A 65 7.57 1.86 -27.86
CA ILE A 65 8.88 1.47 -28.39
C ILE A 65 9.79 2.68 -28.54
N PHE A 66 9.25 3.82 -29.00
CA PHE A 66 10.03 5.03 -29.22
C PHE A 66 10.31 5.85 -27.95
N PHE A 67 9.34 5.96 -27.04
CA PHE A 67 9.41 6.90 -25.91
C PHE A 67 9.68 6.26 -24.54
N THR A 68 9.62 4.93 -24.41
CA THR A 68 9.60 4.12 -23.17
C THR A 68 8.19 3.60 -22.85
N PRO A 69 8.03 2.33 -22.42
CA PRO A 69 6.75 1.80 -22.01
C PRO A 69 6.19 2.50 -20.78
N VAL A 70 4.89 2.81 -20.81
CA VAL A 70 4.17 3.33 -19.64
C VAL A 70 4.21 2.28 -18.53
N PRO A 71 4.60 2.66 -17.31
CA PRO A 71 4.73 1.73 -16.20
C PRO A 71 3.40 1.06 -15.86
N LYS A 72 3.38 -0.26 -15.90
CA LYS A 72 2.22 -1.10 -15.59
C LYS A 72 2.30 -1.61 -14.15
N MET A 73 1.16 -1.53 -13.46
CA MET A 73 1.00 -2.09 -12.12
C MET A 73 0.72 -3.58 -12.18
N ASN A 74 1.42 -4.34 -11.33
CA ASN A 74 1.06 -5.72 -11.04
C ASN A 74 0.43 -5.77 -9.65
N LEU A 75 -0.90 -5.92 -9.61
CA LEU A 75 -1.66 -5.95 -8.37
C LEU A 75 -1.83 -7.37 -7.86
N ILE A 76 -1.74 -7.53 -6.54
CA ILE A 76 -2.14 -8.76 -5.86
C ILE A 76 -3.64 -8.99 -6.07
N LYS A 77 -3.98 -10.16 -6.59
CA LYS A 77 -5.37 -10.53 -6.89
C LYS A 77 -6.15 -10.84 -5.62
N LYS A 78 -7.38 -10.34 -5.56
CA LYS A 78 -8.40 -10.69 -4.57
C LYS A 78 -9.39 -11.66 -5.17
N TYR A 79 -9.80 -12.64 -4.39
CA TYR A 79 -10.80 -13.62 -4.77
C TYR A 79 -12.01 -13.48 -3.84
N ASN A 80 -13.14 -13.08 -4.39
CA ASN A 80 -14.38 -12.95 -3.64
C ASN A 80 -14.96 -14.33 -3.35
N GLN A 81 -15.39 -14.55 -2.11
CA GLN A 81 -16.09 -15.76 -1.74
C GLN A 81 -17.60 -15.59 -1.96
N LYS A 82 -18.26 -16.62 -2.46
CA LYS A 82 -19.71 -16.56 -2.76
C LYS A 82 -20.60 -16.51 -1.51
N LYS A 83 -20.08 -16.84 -0.31
CA LYS A 83 -20.88 -17.02 0.91
C LYS A 83 -21.30 -15.70 1.57
N PHE A 84 -20.52 -14.64 1.43
CA PHE A 84 -20.84 -13.30 1.98
C PHE A 84 -20.34 -12.27 0.97
N TYR A 85 -21.16 -11.26 0.62
CA TYR A 85 -20.87 -10.37 -0.52
C TYR A 85 -19.56 -9.59 -0.39
N THR A 86 -19.10 -9.41 0.85
CA THR A 86 -17.85 -8.71 1.14
C THR A 86 -16.71 -9.64 1.50
N SER A 87 -16.95 -10.94 1.73
CA SER A 87 -15.86 -11.82 2.12
C SER A 87 -14.95 -12.11 0.94
N PHE A 88 -13.66 -11.89 1.15
CA PHE A 88 -12.64 -12.14 0.14
C PHE A 88 -11.41 -12.77 0.78
N PHE A 89 -10.59 -13.36 -0.06
CA PHE A 89 -9.29 -13.85 0.35
C PHE A 89 -8.20 -13.43 -0.63
N THR A 90 -6.99 -13.31 -0.10
CA THR A 90 -5.75 -13.04 -0.85
C THR A 90 -4.70 -14.07 -0.46
N PHE A 91 -3.79 -14.40 -1.38
CA PHE A 91 -2.64 -15.23 -1.01
C PHE A 91 -1.77 -14.51 0.02
N ASP A 92 -1.12 -15.27 0.90
CA ASP A 92 -0.16 -14.74 1.86
C ASP A 92 1.22 -14.65 1.18
N TYR A 93 1.57 -13.45 0.71
CA TYR A 93 2.92 -13.10 0.22
C TYR A 93 3.69 -12.38 1.32
N SER A 94 5.02 -12.42 1.28
CA SER A 94 5.88 -11.69 2.23
C SER A 94 5.75 -10.17 2.10
N ASN A 95 5.61 -9.67 0.88
CA ASN A 95 5.68 -8.24 0.56
C ASN A 95 4.30 -7.57 0.53
N ILE A 96 3.25 -8.19 1.10
CA ILE A 96 1.91 -7.59 1.08
C ILE A 96 1.82 -6.44 2.06
N ASN A 97 1.40 -5.28 1.56
CA ASN A 97 1.11 -4.14 2.39
C ASN A 97 -0.39 -3.91 2.45
N PHE A 98 -0.92 -3.87 3.67
CA PHE A 98 -2.29 -3.47 3.92
C PHE A 98 -2.34 -2.03 4.38
N LEU A 99 -3.49 -1.41 4.16
CA LEU A 99 -3.73 -0.08 4.67
C LEU A 99 -3.76 -0.10 6.22
N PRO A 100 -3.08 0.84 6.90
CA PRO A 100 -3.16 0.97 8.35
C PRO A 100 -4.60 1.16 8.85
N ASN A 101 -4.87 0.72 10.08
CA ASN A 101 -6.23 0.73 10.65
C ASN A 101 -6.82 2.13 10.73
N LEU A 102 -6.00 3.11 11.13
CA LEU A 102 -6.41 4.51 11.21
C LEU A 102 -6.85 5.04 9.84
N ILE A 103 -6.06 4.78 8.80
CA ILE A 103 -6.32 5.27 7.45
C ILE A 103 -7.56 4.59 6.86
N SER A 104 -7.72 3.28 7.08
CA SER A 104 -8.94 2.56 6.67
C SER A 104 -10.18 3.16 7.35
N LYS A 105 -10.08 3.46 8.65
CA LYS A 105 -11.17 4.10 9.39
C LYS A 105 -11.47 5.50 8.86
N THR A 106 -10.46 6.33 8.56
CA THR A 106 -10.68 7.69 8.04
C THR A 106 -11.33 7.67 6.66
N PHE A 107 -10.95 6.75 5.77
CA PHE A 107 -11.63 6.54 4.49
C PHE A 107 -13.10 6.16 4.66
N TYR A 108 -13.39 5.31 5.64
CA TYR A 108 -14.76 4.92 5.94
C TYR A 108 -15.59 6.08 6.50
N THR A 109 -15.07 6.82 7.50
CA THR A 109 -15.85 7.83 8.22
C THR A 109 -15.95 9.17 7.49
N HIS A 110 -14.83 9.69 6.98
CA HIS A 110 -14.77 11.04 6.38
C HIS A 110 -15.08 11.01 4.89
N PHE A 111 -14.49 10.05 4.16
CA PHE A 111 -14.68 9.96 2.71
C PHE A 111 -15.88 9.11 2.30
N LYS A 112 -16.55 8.44 3.26
CA LYS A 112 -17.71 7.57 3.02
C LYS A 112 -17.44 6.51 1.92
N ILE A 113 -16.20 6.01 1.87
CA ILE A 113 -15.80 4.98 0.91
C ILE A 113 -15.92 3.61 1.57
N TYR A 114 -16.86 2.82 1.07
CA TYR A 114 -17.28 1.59 1.74
C TYR A 114 -16.76 0.31 1.10
N ASN A 115 -16.54 0.33 -0.22
CA ASN A 115 -15.96 -0.76 -0.99
C ASN A 115 -14.77 -0.24 -1.82
N GLU A 116 -14.03 -1.13 -2.47
CA GLU A 116 -13.06 -0.75 -3.50
C GLU A 116 -13.81 -0.21 -4.73
N ILE A 117 -14.26 1.04 -4.62
CA ILE A 117 -14.89 1.80 -5.70
C ILE A 117 -13.79 2.20 -6.69
N ASP A 118 -14.18 2.49 -7.93
CA ASP A 118 -13.31 2.99 -8.99
C ASP A 118 -12.38 4.13 -8.56
N SER A 119 -12.80 4.95 -7.59
CA SER A 119 -12.03 6.03 -7.00
C SER A 119 -10.77 5.56 -6.26
N LEU A 120 -10.86 4.58 -5.36
CA LEU A 120 -9.68 4.05 -4.65
C LEU A 120 -8.72 3.34 -5.60
N ARG A 121 -9.27 2.63 -6.58
CA ARG A 121 -8.48 2.00 -7.64
C ARG A 121 -7.73 3.04 -8.47
N LYS A 122 -8.38 4.16 -8.82
CA LYS A 122 -7.76 5.30 -9.51
C LYS A 122 -6.71 5.98 -8.64
N LEU A 123 -6.98 6.17 -7.35
CA LEU A 123 -6.05 6.76 -6.40
C LEU A 123 -4.76 5.93 -6.28
N ARG A 124 -4.86 4.60 -6.10
CA ARG A 124 -3.69 3.71 -6.09
C ARG A 124 -2.91 3.77 -7.40
N LYS A 125 -3.61 3.76 -8.53
CA LYS A 125 -2.98 3.88 -9.85
C LYS A 125 -2.20 5.19 -9.99
N ASN A 126 -2.76 6.29 -9.53
CA ASN A 126 -2.09 7.57 -9.52
C ASN A 126 -0.89 7.57 -8.57
N LEU A 127 -1.04 7.03 -7.36
CA LEU A 127 0.06 6.90 -6.39
C LEU A 127 1.23 6.07 -6.91
N PHE A 128 1.01 5.15 -7.84
CA PHE A 128 2.08 4.43 -8.51
C PHE A 128 2.66 5.21 -9.70
N LEU A 129 1.78 5.79 -10.53
CA LEU A 129 2.19 6.45 -11.76
C LEU A 129 3.00 7.73 -11.48
N TRP A 130 2.60 8.54 -10.51
CA TRP A 130 3.26 9.82 -10.18
C TRP A 130 4.75 9.65 -9.78
N PRO A 131 5.09 8.82 -8.77
CA PRO A 131 6.50 8.52 -8.44
C PRO A 131 7.29 8.00 -9.62
N MET A 132 6.67 7.17 -10.44
CA MET A 132 7.34 6.49 -11.54
C MET A 132 7.62 7.44 -12.71
N THR A 133 6.67 8.30 -13.07
CA THR A 133 6.91 9.37 -14.04
C THR A 133 8.00 10.31 -13.57
N TYR A 134 8.03 10.59 -12.27
CA TYR A 134 9.06 11.44 -11.68
C TYR A 134 10.44 10.78 -11.69
N ALA A 135 10.53 9.48 -11.34
CA ALA A 135 11.77 8.71 -11.43
C ALA A 135 12.33 8.72 -12.86
N HIS A 136 11.48 8.54 -13.86
CA HIS A 136 11.91 8.66 -15.26
C HIS A 136 12.39 10.07 -15.62
N MET A 137 11.76 11.13 -15.09
CA MET A 137 12.26 12.50 -15.29
C MET A 137 13.65 12.68 -14.66
N LEU A 138 13.88 12.12 -13.47
CA LEU A 138 15.20 12.11 -12.83
C LEU A 138 16.25 11.34 -13.65
N ASP A 139 15.89 10.17 -14.18
CA ASP A 139 16.79 9.36 -15.00
C ASP A 139 17.18 10.09 -16.29
N ILE A 140 16.20 10.73 -16.95
CA ILE A 140 16.47 11.60 -18.10
C ILE A 140 17.44 12.69 -17.67
N ARG A 141 17.20 13.40 -16.56
CA ARG A 141 18.12 14.43 -16.06
C ARG A 141 19.52 13.94 -15.76
N ALA A 142 19.65 12.78 -15.12
CA ALA A 142 20.94 12.21 -14.81
C ALA A 142 21.70 11.85 -16.10
N THR A 143 21.05 11.18 -17.04
CA THR A 143 21.65 10.76 -18.31
C THR A 143 21.96 11.94 -19.25
N SER A 144 21.10 12.97 -19.27
CA SER A 144 21.29 14.15 -20.11
C SER A 144 22.08 15.29 -19.46
N SER A 145 22.48 15.17 -18.20
CA SER A 145 23.37 16.13 -17.53
C SER A 145 24.68 16.36 -18.28
N TRP A 146 25.19 15.34 -18.99
CA TRP A 146 26.39 15.44 -19.81
C TRP A 146 26.17 16.21 -21.12
N PHE A 147 24.93 16.24 -21.65
CA PHE A 147 24.61 16.96 -22.89
C PHE A 147 24.75 18.48 -22.71
N ALA A 148 24.45 19.00 -21.52
CA ALA A 148 24.66 20.42 -21.19
C ALA A 148 26.12 20.86 -21.33
N ARG A 149 27.08 19.92 -21.26
CA ARG A 149 28.51 20.22 -21.41
C ARG A 149 28.93 20.41 -22.87
N PHE A 150 28.22 19.79 -23.81
CA PHE A 150 28.58 19.81 -25.24
C PHE A 150 27.68 20.72 -26.06
N ASN A 151 26.44 20.95 -25.62
CA ASN A 151 25.47 21.77 -26.33
C ASN A 151 25.38 23.17 -25.69
N PRO A 152 25.77 24.25 -26.39
CA PRO A 152 25.65 25.62 -25.89
C PRO A 152 24.20 26.13 -25.85
N PHE A 153 23.23 25.37 -26.37
CA PHE A 153 21.81 25.72 -26.26
C PHE A 153 21.21 25.21 -24.95
N ASP A 154 20.94 26.14 -24.03
CA ASP A 154 20.30 25.90 -22.74
C ASP A 154 18.78 25.59 -22.86
N PHE A 155 18.19 25.91 -24.00
CA PHE A 155 16.78 25.63 -24.32
C PHE A 155 16.67 24.33 -25.13
N PRO A 156 15.77 23.39 -24.78
CA PRO A 156 14.75 23.41 -23.71
C PRO A 156 15.23 22.88 -22.35
N TRP A 157 16.52 22.55 -22.22
CA TRP A 157 17.08 21.81 -21.10
C TRP A 157 16.81 22.44 -19.72
N ASN A 158 17.02 23.75 -19.59
CA ASN A 158 16.81 24.45 -18.32
C ASN A 158 15.36 24.39 -17.83
N TYR A 159 14.37 24.43 -18.73
CA TYR A 159 12.97 24.30 -18.33
C TYR A 159 12.65 22.93 -17.76
N PHE A 160 13.27 21.88 -18.29
CA PHE A 160 13.12 20.53 -17.78
C PHE A 160 13.74 20.39 -16.38
N CYS A 161 14.94 20.95 -16.17
CA CYS A 161 15.58 20.98 -14.84
C CYS A 161 14.71 21.70 -13.80
N ILE A 162 14.13 22.86 -14.15
CA ILE A 162 13.25 23.65 -13.27
C ILE A 162 12.05 22.83 -12.75
N LEU A 163 11.53 21.86 -13.53
CA LEU A 163 10.43 21.01 -13.08
C LEU A 163 10.85 20.02 -11.99
N ILE A 164 12.12 19.62 -11.96
CA ILE A 164 12.68 18.60 -11.07
C ILE A 164 13.29 19.25 -9.81
N ASP A 165 13.83 20.47 -9.95
CA ASP A 165 14.51 21.22 -8.89
C ASP A 165 13.73 21.38 -7.57
N PRO A 166 12.38 21.48 -7.51
CA PRO A 166 11.68 21.65 -6.24
C PRO A 166 11.92 20.53 -5.22
N PHE A 167 12.02 19.28 -5.68
CA PHE A 167 12.26 18.15 -4.76
C PHE A 167 13.74 18.01 -4.40
N GLU A 168 14.64 18.27 -5.35
CA GLU A 168 16.08 18.32 -5.10
C GLU A 168 16.39 19.39 -4.06
N ASN A 169 15.93 20.63 -4.29
CA ASN A 169 16.06 21.75 -3.35
C ASN A 169 15.39 21.50 -1.98
N TYR A 170 14.44 20.57 -1.90
CA TYR A 170 13.86 20.15 -0.63
C TYR A 170 14.80 19.16 0.10
N ILE A 171 15.38 18.21 -0.62
CA ILE A 171 16.32 17.22 -0.08
C ILE A 171 17.68 17.84 0.29
N THR A 172 18.17 18.80 -0.49
CA THR A 172 19.44 19.53 -0.23
C THR A 172 19.45 20.22 1.15
N ARG A 173 18.27 20.57 1.68
CA ARG A 173 18.13 21.16 3.02
C ARG A 173 18.43 20.17 4.14
N PHE A 174 18.29 18.87 3.88
CA PHE A 174 18.46 17.80 4.87
C PHE A 174 19.73 16.99 4.68
N LEU A 175 20.22 16.85 3.44
CA LEU A 175 21.43 16.10 3.11
C LEU A 175 22.57 17.05 2.73
N PRO A 176 23.81 16.82 3.17
CA PRO A 176 24.96 17.57 2.67
C PRO A 176 25.13 17.30 1.17
N VAL A 177 25.18 18.39 0.39
CA VAL A 177 25.05 18.44 -1.08
C VAL A 177 26.18 17.68 -1.80
N GLU A 178 27.37 17.58 -1.20
CA GLU A 178 28.56 17.08 -1.86
C GLU A 178 29.38 16.17 -0.93
N LEU A 179 29.22 14.86 -1.09
CA LEU A 179 30.16 13.86 -0.58
C LEU A 179 30.99 13.39 -1.78
N PHE A 180 32.30 13.62 -1.75
CA PHE A 180 33.22 13.25 -2.82
C PHE A 180 32.87 13.81 -4.21
N GLN A 181 32.30 15.04 -4.28
CA GLN A 181 31.92 15.69 -5.54
C GLN A 181 30.83 14.94 -6.35
N VAL A 182 30.17 13.95 -5.73
CA VAL A 182 29.03 13.25 -6.33
C VAL A 182 27.76 13.74 -5.63
N SER A 183 26.78 14.19 -6.43
CA SER A 183 25.45 14.56 -5.94
C SER A 183 24.70 13.31 -5.44
N ILE A 184 24.55 13.17 -4.12
CA ILE A 184 23.82 12.03 -3.50
C ILE A 184 22.29 12.18 -3.65
N GLU A 185 21.82 13.40 -3.88
CA GLU A 185 20.42 13.78 -3.85
C GLU A 185 19.59 13.04 -4.90
N MET A 186 20.11 12.95 -6.13
CA MET A 186 19.41 12.28 -7.24
C MET A 186 19.26 10.77 -7.01
N PRO A 187 20.34 10.01 -6.70
CA PRO A 187 20.21 8.60 -6.29
C PRO A 187 19.25 8.41 -5.11
N PHE A 188 19.30 9.30 -4.12
CA PHE A 188 18.42 9.22 -2.96
C PHE A 188 16.95 9.42 -3.33
N LEU A 189 16.63 10.43 -4.15
CA LEU A 189 15.28 10.66 -4.65
C LEU A 189 14.77 9.46 -5.46
N LEU A 190 15.61 8.89 -6.34
CA LEU A 190 15.28 7.67 -7.07
C LEU A 190 14.94 6.51 -6.14
N LEU A 191 15.70 6.32 -5.06
CA LEU A 191 15.43 5.30 -4.05
C LEU A 191 14.08 5.54 -3.37
N VAL A 192 13.80 6.77 -2.94
CA VAL A 192 12.55 7.12 -2.26
C VAL A 192 11.33 6.90 -3.18
N PHE A 193 11.37 7.41 -4.41
CA PHE A 193 10.28 7.24 -5.35
C PHE A 193 10.13 5.78 -5.83
N GLY A 194 11.25 5.06 -5.98
CA GLY A 194 11.25 3.63 -6.24
C GLY A 194 10.58 2.83 -5.13
N PHE A 195 10.89 3.14 -3.86
CA PHE A 195 10.22 2.55 -2.70
C PHE A 195 8.73 2.89 -2.67
N LEU A 196 8.34 4.15 -2.88
CA LEU A 196 6.92 4.54 -2.91
C LEU A 196 6.14 3.80 -4.00
N ALA A 197 6.72 3.66 -5.19
CA ALA A 197 6.12 2.90 -6.29
C ALA A 197 5.98 1.41 -5.94
N ASP A 198 6.98 0.81 -5.29
CA ASP A 198 6.91 -0.58 -4.81
C ASP A 198 5.79 -0.78 -3.77
N GLN A 199 5.69 0.13 -2.79
CA GLN A 199 4.62 0.11 -1.80
C GLN A 199 3.23 0.20 -2.46
N ALA A 200 3.07 1.05 -3.48
CA ALA A 200 1.82 1.22 -4.19
C ALA A 200 1.40 -0.03 -5.00
N ASN A 201 2.35 -0.78 -5.56
CA ASN A 201 2.08 -2.05 -6.25
C ASN A 201 1.64 -3.15 -5.29
N HIS A 202 2.28 -3.21 -4.13
CA HIS A 202 2.01 -4.20 -3.09
C HIS A 202 0.82 -3.85 -2.19
N LEU A 203 0.22 -2.68 -2.38
CA LEU A 203 -0.89 -2.20 -1.57
C LEU A 203 -2.21 -2.91 -1.91
N VAL A 204 -2.76 -3.62 -0.92
CA VAL A 204 -4.06 -4.27 -0.98
C VAL A 204 -5.05 -3.52 -0.09
N TYR A 205 -6.08 -2.91 -0.69
CA TYR A 205 -7.18 -2.32 0.08
C TYR A 205 -8.02 -3.40 0.73
N THR A 206 -8.44 -3.25 1.98
CA THR A 206 -9.26 -4.26 2.67
C THR A 206 -10.67 -3.81 2.97
N LEU A 207 -11.02 -2.55 2.66
CA LEU A 207 -12.33 -1.97 2.92
C LEU A 207 -13.46 -2.85 2.36
N PRO A 208 -14.51 -3.15 3.16
CA PRO A 208 -14.86 -2.53 4.45
C PRO A 208 -14.15 -3.11 5.68
N TYR A 209 -13.25 -4.08 5.52
CA TYR A 209 -12.51 -4.69 6.63
C TYR A 209 -11.30 -3.85 7.04
N ILE A 210 -10.96 -3.92 8.32
CA ILE A 210 -9.70 -3.42 8.84
C ILE A 210 -8.62 -4.52 8.69
N SER A 211 -7.36 -4.15 8.44
CA SER A 211 -6.27 -5.12 8.30
C SER A 211 -6.01 -5.95 9.56
N SER A 212 -6.43 -5.50 10.75
CA SER A 212 -6.41 -6.32 11.97
C SER A 212 -7.40 -7.49 11.99
N GLU A 213 -8.39 -7.52 11.09
CA GLU A 213 -9.41 -8.59 11.04
C GLU A 213 -8.96 -9.80 10.21
N ILE A 214 -7.73 -9.78 9.71
CA ILE A 214 -7.16 -10.86 8.90
C ILE A 214 -7.12 -12.16 9.70
N LYS A 215 -7.67 -13.23 9.11
CA LYS A 215 -7.51 -14.58 9.61
C LYS A 215 -6.61 -15.38 8.66
N PRO A 216 -5.46 -15.88 9.13
CA PRO A 216 -4.66 -16.79 8.33
C PRO A 216 -5.42 -18.12 8.18
N SER A 217 -5.50 -18.61 6.95
CA SER A 217 -6.15 -19.86 6.59
C SER A 217 -5.33 -20.60 5.54
N GLY A 218 -5.60 -21.91 5.38
CA GLY A 218 -4.98 -22.73 4.36
C GLY A 218 -6.02 -23.19 3.35
N ILE A 219 -5.78 -22.96 2.06
CA ILE A 219 -6.63 -23.48 0.99
C ILE A 219 -5.81 -24.48 0.17
N PHE A 220 -6.39 -25.64 -0.10
CA PHE A 220 -5.80 -26.62 -1.01
C PHE A 220 -6.06 -26.18 -2.46
N ILE A 221 -5.01 -25.82 -3.18
CA ILE A 221 -5.07 -25.50 -4.61
C ILE A 221 -4.12 -26.43 -5.34
N ARG A 222 -4.64 -27.22 -6.28
CA ARG A 222 -3.86 -28.20 -7.07
C ARG A 222 -3.02 -29.13 -6.18
N ARG A 223 -3.66 -29.72 -5.15
CA ARG A 223 -3.04 -30.63 -4.15
C ARG A 223 -1.88 -30.02 -3.32
N LYS A 224 -1.67 -28.70 -3.39
CA LYS A 224 -0.72 -27.98 -2.53
C LYS A 224 -1.48 -27.09 -1.56
N LEU A 225 -1.12 -27.16 -0.27
CA LEU A 225 -1.64 -26.25 0.75
C LEU A 225 -1.02 -24.86 0.52
N LYS A 226 -1.85 -23.88 0.20
CA LYS A 226 -1.42 -22.49 0.10
C LYS A 226 -1.96 -21.70 1.29
N LYS A 227 -1.07 -20.97 1.96
CA LYS A 227 -1.45 -20.01 3.00
C LYS A 227 -2.16 -18.82 2.36
N VAL A 228 -3.28 -18.45 2.95
CA VAL A 228 -4.21 -17.45 2.44
C VAL A 228 -4.65 -16.57 3.61
N LEU A 229 -4.81 -15.29 3.34
CA LEU A 229 -5.35 -14.31 4.28
C LEU A 229 -6.84 -14.13 3.94
N MET A 230 -7.70 -14.47 4.89
CA MET A 230 -9.15 -14.50 4.70
C MET A 230 -9.84 -13.43 5.54
N PHE A 231 -10.73 -12.68 4.89
CA PHE A 231 -11.67 -11.76 5.51
C PHE A 231 -13.07 -12.34 5.34
N SER A 232 -13.61 -12.91 6.41
CA SER A 232 -14.87 -13.67 6.33
C SER A 232 -15.91 -13.30 7.38
N THR A 233 -15.52 -12.50 8.37
CA THR A 233 -16.41 -12.06 9.45
C THR A 233 -17.28 -10.89 9.01
N ILE A 234 -18.15 -10.43 9.90
CA ILE A 234 -18.78 -9.11 9.77
C ILE A 234 -17.67 -8.06 10.04
N PRO A 235 -17.47 -7.08 9.15
CA PRO A 235 -16.50 -6.00 9.35
C PRO A 235 -16.72 -5.26 10.67
N ILE A 236 -15.64 -5.02 11.43
CA ILE A 236 -15.77 -4.30 12.70
C ILE A 236 -16.20 -2.83 12.50
N LEU A 237 -15.90 -2.26 11.32
CA LEU A 237 -16.33 -0.93 10.95
C LEU A 237 -17.86 -0.83 10.90
N TRP A 238 -18.57 -1.88 10.49
CA TRP A 238 -20.02 -1.92 10.48
C TRP A 238 -20.65 -2.12 11.86
N CYS A 239 -19.91 -2.72 12.80
CA CYS A 239 -20.36 -2.82 14.18
C CYS A 239 -20.23 -1.48 14.91
N LYS A 240 -19.23 -0.67 14.56
CA LYS A 240 -18.95 0.63 15.21
C LYS A 240 -19.67 1.80 14.56
N PHE A 241 -19.87 1.74 13.25
CA PHE A 241 -20.48 2.78 12.45
C PHE A 241 -21.64 2.19 11.66
N ARG A 242 -22.64 3.03 11.37
CA ARG A 242 -23.81 2.61 10.59
C ARG A 242 -23.39 2.02 9.24
N ILE A 243 -24.05 0.94 8.85
CA ILE A 243 -23.88 0.34 7.53
C ILE A 243 -24.40 1.35 6.48
N PRO A 244 -23.70 1.54 5.36
CA PRO A 244 -24.12 2.45 4.30
C PRO A 244 -25.49 2.11 3.77
N ASN A 245 -26.31 3.12 3.51
CA ASN A 245 -27.69 2.91 3.04
C ASN A 245 -27.72 2.17 1.70
N ASP A 246 -26.85 2.52 0.75
CA ASP A 246 -26.76 1.89 -0.57
C ASP A 246 -26.53 0.36 -0.48
N ILE A 247 -25.72 -0.07 0.49
CA ILE A 247 -25.44 -1.49 0.72
C ILE A 247 -26.68 -2.18 1.31
N ARG A 248 -27.37 -1.53 2.26
CA ARG A 248 -28.60 -2.07 2.87
C ARG A 248 -29.73 -2.20 1.84
N GLU A 249 -29.92 -1.22 0.98
CA GLU A 249 -30.88 -1.26 -0.12
C GLU A 249 -30.55 -2.36 -1.14
N PHE A 250 -29.26 -2.52 -1.46
CA PHE A 250 -28.79 -3.59 -2.34
C PHE A 250 -29.08 -4.98 -1.74
N TRP A 251 -28.82 -5.19 -0.44
CA TRP A 251 -29.13 -6.46 0.21
C TRP A 251 -30.64 -6.71 0.31
N TYR A 252 -31.43 -5.68 0.57
CA TYR A 252 -32.89 -5.80 0.68
C TYR A 252 -33.53 -6.18 -0.65
N SER A 253 -33.04 -5.60 -1.75
CA SER A 253 -33.57 -5.86 -3.09
C SER A 253 -33.11 -7.19 -3.69
N LYS A 254 -31.83 -7.55 -3.56
CA LYS A 254 -31.26 -8.70 -4.30
C LYS A 254 -30.92 -9.91 -3.44
N HIS A 255 -30.61 -9.73 -2.15
CA HIS A 255 -30.04 -10.78 -1.30
C HIS A 255 -30.66 -10.85 0.10
N PHE A 256 -31.95 -11.15 0.13
CA PHE A 256 -32.72 -11.25 1.38
C PHE A 256 -32.15 -12.25 2.40
N ASN A 257 -31.53 -13.35 1.92
CA ASN A 257 -30.90 -14.36 2.79
C ASN A 257 -29.85 -13.75 3.73
N ILE A 258 -29.15 -12.69 3.30
CA ILE A 258 -28.13 -12.02 4.10
C ILE A 258 -28.78 -11.18 5.18
N ILE A 259 -29.87 -10.50 4.85
CA ILE A 259 -30.64 -9.75 5.84
C ILE A 259 -31.18 -10.70 6.91
N GLN A 260 -31.72 -11.86 6.53
CA GLN A 260 -32.17 -12.86 7.50
C GLN A 260 -31.04 -13.32 8.42
N PHE A 261 -29.85 -13.61 7.87
CA PHE A 261 -28.67 -13.96 8.65
C PHE A 261 -28.23 -12.82 9.59
N LEU A 262 -28.21 -11.58 9.09
CA LEU A 262 -27.84 -10.42 9.90
C LEU A 262 -28.88 -10.14 11.00
N ILE A 263 -30.17 -10.36 10.76
CA ILE A 263 -31.23 -10.24 11.77
C ILE A 263 -31.05 -11.26 12.89
N LEU A 264 -30.67 -12.50 12.56
CA LEU A 264 -30.36 -13.52 13.57
C LEU A 264 -29.21 -13.07 14.48
N ILE A 265 -28.16 -12.50 13.89
CA ILE A 265 -26.98 -11.98 14.62
C ILE A 265 -27.28 -10.65 15.33
N LYS A 266 -28.22 -9.85 14.84
CA LYS A 266 -28.59 -8.53 15.41
C LYS A 266 -28.98 -8.64 16.88
N LYS A 267 -29.55 -9.77 17.30
CA LYS A 267 -29.89 -10.00 18.71
C LYS A 267 -28.68 -9.83 19.64
N ASP A 268 -27.48 -10.13 19.14
CA ASP A 268 -26.23 -10.03 19.88
C ASP A 268 -25.44 -8.74 19.56
N LEU A 269 -25.75 -8.07 18.44
CA LEU A 269 -25.05 -6.88 17.95
C LEU A 269 -26.06 -5.77 17.59
N ASN A 270 -26.05 -4.65 18.31
CA ASN A 270 -26.88 -3.45 18.07
C ASN A 270 -26.55 -2.78 16.71
N ILE A 271 -26.96 -3.38 15.60
CA ILE A 271 -26.68 -2.93 14.23
C ILE A 271 -27.98 -2.55 13.50
N ASP A 272 -27.98 -1.40 12.82
CA ASP A 272 -29.08 -0.93 11.99
C ASP A 272 -29.03 -1.52 10.57
N ILE A 273 -29.80 -2.58 10.34
CA ILE A 273 -29.79 -3.36 9.09
C ILE A 273 -30.82 -2.83 8.07
N LEU A 274 -31.89 -2.19 8.53
CA LEU A 274 -32.98 -1.75 7.65
C LEU A 274 -32.55 -0.52 6.83
N PRO A 275 -32.93 -0.44 5.54
CA PRO A 275 -32.70 0.75 4.72
C PRO A 275 -33.53 1.93 5.24
N ASP A 276 -33.03 3.13 5.04
CA ASP A 276 -33.64 4.37 5.56
C ASP A 276 -35.04 4.63 5.00
N ARG A 277 -35.36 4.09 3.82
CA ARG A 277 -36.70 4.18 3.22
C ARG A 277 -37.79 3.49 4.05
N LEU A 278 -37.43 2.51 4.89
CA LEU A 278 -38.38 1.68 5.64
C LEU A 278 -38.46 2.05 7.14
N ILE A 279 -37.70 3.04 7.58
CA ILE A 279 -37.64 3.53 8.97
C ILE A 279 -38.41 4.85 9.05
#